data_AF-A0AAP2XUL9-F1
#
_entry.id   AF-A0AAP2XUL9-F1
#
_cell.length_a   1.000
_cell.length_b   1.000
_cell.length_c   1.000
_cell.angle_alpha   90.00
_cell.angle_beta   90.00
_cell.angle_gamma   90.00
#
_symmetry.space_group_name_H-M   'P 1'
#
loop_
_entity.id
_entity.type
_entity.pdbx_description
1 polymer ?
#
loop_
_entity_poly.entity_id
_entity_poly.type
_entity_poly.pdbx_seq_one_letter_code
_entity_poly.pdbx_strand_id
1 'polypeptide(L)' 'MKGMLIPTNGNPVEIDIEVDEAGSTLHDLQRLVGGNIEPFDVIFGEGISLYVNEEGLFTCPPNRAVYATKGMEEAG' A
#
# COMPACT_ATOMS: atom_id res chain seq x y z
N MET A 1 7.18 -9.46 2.12
CA MET A 1 5.75 -9.58 1.80
C MET A 1 5.55 -9.05 0.39
N LYS A 2 4.63 -9.58 -0.42
CA LYS A 2 4.33 -8.98 -1.73
C LYS A 2 3.16 -8.01 -1.66
N GLY A 3 3.21 -6.96 -2.48
CA GLY A 3 2.13 -6.02 -2.64
C GLY A 3 2.05 -5.45 -4.04
N MET A 4 0.96 -4.73 -4.31
CA MET A 4 0.75 -4.00 -5.57
C MET A 4 0.80 -2.51 -5.29
N LEU A 5 1.79 -1.82 -5.86
CA LEU A 5 1.90 -0.37 -5.84
C LEU A 5 1.18 0.20 -7.06
N ILE A 6 0.28 1.16 -6.84
CA ILE A 6 -0.46 1.87 -7.88
C ILE A 6 0.09 3.30 -7.91
N PRO A 7 0.99 3.65 -8.87
CA PRO A 7 1.55 4.99 -8.96
C PRO A 7 0.54 5.97 -9.53
N THR A 8 0.63 7.24 -9.13
CA THR A 8 -0.13 8.34 -9.74
C THR A 8 0.14 8.40 -11.25
N ASN A 9 -0.91 8.32 -12.07
CA ASN A 9 -0.84 8.30 -13.54
C ASN A 9 0.04 7.16 -14.11
N GLY A 10 0.26 6.09 -13.35
CA GLY A 10 1.02 4.91 -13.77
C GLY A 10 0.18 3.64 -13.79
N ASN A 11 0.75 2.57 -14.33
CA ASN A 11 0.15 1.24 -14.23
C ASN A 11 0.51 0.60 -12.88
N PRO A 12 -0.38 -0.22 -12.29
CA PRO A 12 -0.05 -1.02 -11.11
C PRO A 12 1.19 -1.89 -11.35
N VAL A 13 2.05 -1.98 -10.33
CA VAL A 13 3.27 -2.78 -10.35
C VAL A 13 3.34 -3.65 -9.10
N GLU A 14 3.75 -4.91 -9.28
CA GLU A 14 4.05 -5.82 -8.17
C GLU A 14 5.40 -5.44 -7.55
N ILE A 15 5.45 -5.42 -6.23
CA ILE A 15 6.64 -5.05 -5.46
C ILE A 15 6.82 -5.98 -4.26
N ASP A 16 8.07 -6.10 -3.83
CA ASP A 16 8.41 -6.64 -2.53
C ASP A 16 8.34 -5.53 -1.47
N ILE A 17 7.65 -5.82 -0.38
CA ILE A 17 7.54 -4.99 0.82
C ILE A 17 8.45 -5.59 1.89
N GLU A 18 9.40 -4.78 2.33
CA GLU A 18 10.37 -5.11 3.37
C GLU A 18 9.70 -5.12 4.74
N VAL A 19 10.11 -6.10 5.56
CA VAL A 19 9.71 -6.22 6.96
C VAL A 19 10.90 -5.77 7.80
N ASP A 20 10.69 -4.83 8.72
CA ASP A 20 11.73 -4.33 9.60
C ASP A 20 12.11 -5.33 10.71
N GLU A 21 13.11 -4.97 11.52
CA GLU A 21 13.59 -5.80 12.63
C GLU A 21 12.52 -6.08 13.70
N ALA A 22 11.47 -5.26 13.78
CA ALA A 22 10.34 -5.41 14.70
C ALA A 22 9.18 -6.23 14.09
N GLY A 23 9.32 -6.69 12.84
CA GLY A 23 8.28 -7.45 12.13
C GLY A 23 7.22 -6.56 11.46
N SER A 24 7.46 -5.25 11.34
CA SER A 24 6.52 -4.28 10.77
C SER A 24 6.86 -3.93 9.32
N THR A 25 5.83 -3.71 8.49
CA THR A 25 5.94 -3.23 7.11
C THR A 25 5.67 -1.73 6.97
N LEU A 26 5.28 -1.05 8.06
CA LEU A 26 4.81 0.33 8.05
C LEU A 26 5.82 1.30 7.41
N HIS A 27 7.09 1.18 7.78
CA HIS A 27 8.13 2.08 7.31
C HIS A 27 8.29 2.01 5.78
N ASP A 28 8.30 0.79 5.24
CA ASP A 28 8.46 0.60 3.80
C ASP A 28 7.21 1.05 3.02
N LEU A 29 6.02 0.76 3.54
CA LEU A 29 4.76 1.25 2.95
C LEU A 29 4.72 2.78 2.87
N GLN A 30 5.10 3.49 3.94
CA GLN A 30 5.18 4.95 3.96
C GLN A 30 6.21 5.49 2.96
N ARG A 31 7.38 4.83 2.84
CA ARG A 31 8.41 5.15 1.84
C ARG A 31 7.87 5.02 0.42
N LEU A 32 7.15 3.95 0.13
CA LEU A 32 6.63 3.63 -1.21
C LEU A 32 5.55 4.61 -1.68
N VAL A 33 4.63 5.00 -0.80
CA VAL A 33 3.58 5.99 -1.14
C VAL A 33 4.01 7.44 -0.92
N GLY A 34 5.17 7.66 -0.29
CA GLY A 34 5.80 8.96 -0.13
C GLY A 34 5.19 9.83 0.97
N GLY A 35 4.77 9.24 2.09
CA GLY A 35 4.17 9.97 3.20
C GLY A 35 3.49 9.07 4.22
N ASN A 36 2.81 9.68 5.19
CA ASN A 36 1.98 8.95 6.14
C ASN A 36 0.84 8.25 5.39
N ILE A 37 0.41 7.11 5.92
CA ILE A 37 -0.60 6.27 5.27
C ILE A 37 -1.83 6.15 6.13
N GLU A 38 -2.99 6.19 5.49
CA GLU A 38 -4.25 5.77 6.11
C GLU A 38 -4.76 4.49 5.45
N PRO A 39 -5.28 3.54 6.25
CA PRO A 39 -5.98 2.39 5.71
C PRO A 39 -7.33 2.82 5.12
N PHE A 40 -7.61 2.36 3.90
CA PHE A 40 -8.86 2.60 3.21
C PHE A 40 -9.52 1.26 2.89
N ASP A 41 -10.73 1.06 3.40
CA ASP A 41 -11.56 -0.11 3.12
C ASP A 41 -12.34 0.12 1.83
N VAL A 42 -11.93 -0.57 0.77
CA VAL A 42 -12.41 -0.25 -0.59
C VAL A 42 -13.30 -1.33 -1.17
N ILE A 43 -13.32 -2.54 -0.59
CA ILE A 43 -14.06 -3.67 -1.17
C ILE A 43 -14.67 -4.50 -0.04
N PHE A 44 -15.95 -4.83 -0.19
CA PHE A 44 -16.82 -5.59 0.73
C PHE A 44 -16.20 -6.92 1.24
N GLY A 45 -15.28 -6.88 2.20
CA GLY A 45 -14.67 -8.06 2.81
C GLY A 45 -13.81 -7.70 4.01
N GLU A 46 -13.70 -8.61 4.97
CA GLU A 46 -12.97 -8.45 6.22
C GLU A 46 -11.47 -8.19 5.98
N GLY A 47 -11.05 -6.92 5.93
CA GLY A 47 -9.64 -6.54 5.94
C GLY A 47 -9.31 -5.30 5.11
N ILE A 48 -8.37 -4.51 5.65
CA ILE A 48 -7.81 -3.32 5.00
C ILE A 48 -7.21 -3.73 3.66
N SER A 49 -7.76 -3.17 2.58
CA SER A 49 -7.34 -3.51 1.22
C SER A 49 -6.29 -2.52 0.70
N LEU A 50 -6.42 -1.22 0.96
CA LEU A 50 -5.54 -0.22 0.34
C LEU A 50 -4.97 0.74 1.38
N TYR A 51 -3.66 0.97 1.33
CA TYR A 51 -3.01 2.06 2.04
C TYR A 51 -2.79 3.21 1.08
N VAL A 52 -3.28 4.39 1.44
CA VAL A 52 -3.13 5.62 0.63
C VAL A 52 -2.30 6.63 1.40
N ASN A 53 -1.51 7.42 0.68
CA ASN A 53 -0.84 8.58 1.27
C ASN A 53 -1.90 9.59 1.77
N GLU A 54 -1.90 9.87 3.06
CA GLU A 54 -2.86 10.76 3.74
C GLU A 54 -2.77 12.19 3.21
N GLU A 55 -1.56 12.69 2.97
CA GLU A 55 -1.33 14.04 2.46
C GLU A 55 -1.86 14.19 1.02
N GLY A 56 -1.88 13.07 0.28
CA GLY A 56 -2.35 13.01 -1.09
C GLY A 56 -3.86 13.20 -1.25
N LEU A 57 -4.66 12.80 -0.24
CA LEU A 57 -6.13 12.89 -0.27
C LEU A 57 -6.65 14.30 -0.54
N PHE A 58 -5.90 15.34 -0.16
CA PHE A 58 -6.34 16.72 -0.26
C PHE A 58 -5.48 17.60 -1.18
N THR A 59 -4.25 17.18 -1.53
CA THR A 59 -3.26 18.09 -2.14
C THR A 59 -2.52 17.54 -3.37
N CYS A 60 -2.64 16.25 -3.69
CA CYS A 60 -1.89 15.62 -4.78
C CYS A 60 -2.78 15.13 -5.94
N PRO A 61 -2.24 14.99 -7.17
CA PRO A 61 -2.87 14.20 -8.23
C PRO A 61 -3.13 12.76 -7.75
N PRO A 62 -4.08 12.01 -8.39
CA PRO A 62 -4.67 10.78 -7.86
C PRO A 62 -3.69 9.88 -7.10
N ASN A 63 -4.05 9.56 -5.85
CA ASN A 63 -3.17 9.03 -4.80
C ASN A 63 -2.36 7.78 -5.21
N ARG A 64 -1.13 7.68 -4.69
CA ARG A 64 -0.39 6.42 -4.69
C ARG A 64 -0.96 5.49 -3.63
N ALA A 65 -1.26 4.26 -4.02
CA ALA A 65 -1.82 3.26 -3.12
C ALA A 65 -1.00 1.97 -3.12
N VAL A 66 -0.93 1.28 -1.99
CA VAL A 66 -0.39 -0.08 -1.89
C VAL A 66 -1.44 -1.03 -1.36
N TYR A 67 -1.63 -2.17 -2.04
CA TYR A 67 -2.52 -3.26 -1.64
C TYR A 67 -1.68 -4.50 -1.33
N ALA A 68 -1.90 -5.11 -0.15
CA ALA A 68 -1.30 -6.38 0.22
C ALA A 68 -2.35 -7.24 0.93
N THR A 69 -2.54 -8.47 0.48
CA THR A 69 -3.43 -9.43 1.16
C THR A 69 -2.72 -10.73 1.45
N LYS A 70 -3.23 -11.47 2.42
CA LYS A 70 -2.73 -12.81 2.77
C LYS A 70 -2.71 -13.75 1.56
N GLY A 71 -3.71 -13.65 0.67
CA GLY A 71 -3.74 -14.42 -0.57
C GLY A 71 -2.60 -14.06 -1.55
N MET A 72 -2.11 -12.81 -1.55
CA MET A 72 -0.93 -12.43 -2.34
C MET A 72 0.38 -12.92 -1.71
N GLU A 73 0.45 -12.94 -0.37
CA GLU A 73 1.58 -13.54 0.34
C GLU A 73 1.67 -15.06 0.07
N GLU A 74 0.54 -15.76 0.11
CA GLU A 74 0.47 -17.20 -0.14
C GLU A 74 0.71 -17.57 -1.61
N ALA A 75 0.46 -16.65 -2.55
CA ALA A 75 0.63 -16.87 -3.98
C ALA A 75 2.10 -16.84 -4.46
N GLY A 76 3.03 -16.34 -3.62
CA GLY A 76 4.48 -16.40 -3.88
C GLY A 76 5.03 -15.21 -4.63
#